data_AF-A0A8A3P8N4-F1
#
_entry.id   AF-A0A8A3P8N4-F1
#
_cell.length_a   1.000
_cell.length_b   1.000
_cell.length_c   1.000
_cell.angle_alpha   90.00
_cell.angle_beta   90.00
_cell.angle_gamma   90.00
#
_symmetry.space_group_name_H-M   'P 1'
#
loop_
_entity.id
_entity.type
_entity.pdbx_description
1 polymer ?
#
loop_
_entity_poly.entity_id
_entity_poly.type
_entity_poly.pdbx_seq_one_letter_code
_entity_poly.pdbx_strand_id
1 'polypeptide(L)'
;MALSTTLLFTSATLLRIVLFFYGLYQDAYSPLKYTDIDYYVFTSASSYTSRSLSPYTRETYRYTPLLAWLLLPTTFSPQYIWFHFGKIVFAACDILAGYLLLLILKGKGMDSGRAGKYAAIWLLNPMVATISTRGSSEGILGVLVIGLLWAVLQRRIALAGLLLGLGVHLKIYPVVYGVSILWFLDQETIGGFEGSKAPRKEKRTVNRGVGGGNDDVWGKITGFVNKERVVLVGTSLVTFMGLNTLMYCM
;
A
#
# COMPACT_ATOMS: atom_id res chain seq x y z
N MET A 1 -31.17 -4.88 2.50
CA MET A 1 -30.77 -3.83 3.46
C MET A 1 -29.37 -3.35 3.09
N ALA A 2 -29.19 -2.08 2.75
CA ALA A 2 -27.85 -1.53 2.54
C ALA A 2 -27.12 -1.54 3.88
N LEU A 3 -25.93 -2.14 3.94
CA LEU A 3 -25.13 -2.07 5.15
C LEU A 3 -24.71 -0.61 5.34
N SER A 4 -25.16 0.03 6.41
CA SER A 4 -24.78 1.40 6.71
C SER A 4 -23.26 1.49 6.79
N THR A 5 -22.65 2.45 6.08
CA THR A 5 -21.19 2.62 6.08
C THR A 5 -20.69 2.83 7.51
N THR A 6 -21.40 3.63 8.31
CA THR A 6 -21.06 3.83 9.72
C THR A 6 -21.07 2.51 10.49
N LEU A 7 -22.12 1.70 10.34
CA LEU A 7 -22.22 0.39 11.00
C LEU A 7 -21.08 -0.54 10.60
N LEU A 8 -20.72 -0.58 9.31
CA LEU A 8 -19.63 -1.42 8.83
C LEU A 8 -18.29 -1.05 9.49
N PHE A 9 -17.95 0.24 9.52
CA PHE A 9 -16.69 0.71 10.09
C PHE A 9 -16.66 0.60 11.62
N THR A 10 -17.79 0.85 12.29
CA THR A 10 -17.88 0.64 13.75
C THR A 10 -17.75 -0.85 14.10
N SER A 11 -18.43 -1.75 13.39
CA SER A 11 -18.27 -3.20 13.58
C SER A 11 -16.84 -3.68 13.29
N ALA A 12 -16.20 -3.17 12.22
CA ALA A 12 -14.83 -3.53 11.87
C ALA A 12 -13.80 -3.05 12.90
N THR A 13 -14.02 -1.86 13.46
CA THR A 13 -13.18 -1.30 14.52
C THR A 13 -13.39 -2.07 15.83
N LEU A 14 -14.64 -2.34 16.19
CA LEU A 14 -14.98 -3.13 17.38
C LEU A 14 -14.38 -4.54 17.31
N LEU A 15 -14.45 -5.20 16.16
CA LEU A 15 -13.82 -6.50 15.94
C LEU A 15 -12.31 -6.47 16.26
N ARG A 16 -11.60 -5.44 15.78
CA ARG A 16 -10.15 -5.28 16.05
C ARG A 16 -9.88 -4.96 17.52
N ILE A 17 -10.72 -4.14 18.16
CA ILE A 17 -10.59 -3.85 19.59
C ILE A 17 -10.78 -5.13 20.42
N VAL A 18 -11.83 -5.92 20.13
CA VAL A 18 -12.10 -7.19 20.80
C VAL A 18 -10.93 -8.16 20.62
N LEU A 19 -10.45 -8.33 19.39
CA LEU A 19 -9.31 -9.21 19.10
C LEU A 19 -8.01 -8.72 19.72
N PHE A 20 -7.79 -7.40 19.79
CA PHE A 20 -6.64 -6.81 20.47
C PHE A 20 -6.63 -7.17 21.96
N PHE A 21 -7.74 -6.95 22.67
CA PHE A 21 -7.84 -7.31 24.09
C PHE A 21 -7.81 -8.82 24.33
N TYR A 22 -8.44 -9.60 23.45
CA TYR A 22 -8.32 -11.05 23.47
C TYR A 22 -6.86 -11.49 23.31
N GLY A 23 -6.11 -10.84 22.42
CA GLY A 23 -4.69 -11.09 22.23
C GLY A 23 -3.87 -10.82 23.48
N LEU A 24 -4.14 -9.73 24.20
CA LEU A 24 -3.50 -9.44 25.49
C LEU A 24 -3.80 -10.52 26.53
N TYR A 25 -5.05 -10.96 26.61
CA TYR A 25 -5.44 -12.06 27.48
C TYR A 25 -4.72 -13.36 27.10
N GLN A 26 -4.74 -13.74 25.83
CA GLN A 26 -4.06 -14.95 25.36
C GLN A 26 -2.55 -14.88 25.63
N ASP A 27 -1.89 -13.75 25.40
CA ASP A 27 -0.47 -13.59 25.69
C ASP A 27 -0.14 -13.74 27.18
N ALA A 28 -1.07 -13.39 28.09
CA ALA A 28 -0.88 -13.53 29.53
C ALA A 28 -1.12 -14.96 30.03
N TYR A 29 -2.11 -15.68 29.49
CA TYR A 29 -2.59 -16.95 30.05
C TYR A 29 -2.28 -18.20 29.20
N SER A 30 -1.87 -18.04 27.94
CA SER A 30 -1.57 -19.15 27.03
C SER A 30 -0.07 -19.33 26.80
N PRO A 31 0.43 -20.57 26.68
CA PRO A 31 1.78 -20.83 26.15
C PRO A 31 1.89 -20.44 24.68
N LEU A 32 0.81 -20.58 23.90
CA LEU A 32 0.75 -20.16 22.49
C LEU A 32 0.41 -18.67 22.42
N LYS A 33 1.42 -17.86 22.12
CA LYS A 33 1.29 -16.40 22.05
C LYS A 33 0.47 -15.96 20.84
N TYR A 34 -0.37 -14.96 21.07
CA TYR A 34 -1.11 -14.24 20.05
C TYR A 34 -0.18 -13.28 19.30
N THR A 35 0.66 -12.53 20.02
CA THR A 35 1.60 -11.59 19.41
C THR A 35 2.49 -12.28 18.39
N ASP A 36 2.59 -11.68 17.20
CA ASP A 36 3.47 -12.15 16.14
C ASP A 36 4.94 -12.07 16.56
N ILE A 37 5.74 -13.08 16.22
CA ILE A 37 7.17 -13.12 16.50
C ILE A 37 7.87 -11.94 15.82
N ASP A 38 7.45 -11.62 14.59
CA ASP A 38 8.00 -10.50 13.84
C ASP A 38 7.76 -9.16 14.56
N TYR A 39 6.67 -9.03 15.33
CA TYR A 39 6.42 -7.82 16.12
C TYR A 39 7.49 -7.57 17.19
N TYR A 40 8.00 -8.63 17.83
CA TYR A 40 9.12 -8.52 18.76
C TYR A 40 10.41 -8.12 18.06
N VAL A 41 10.63 -8.61 16.83
CA VAL A 41 11.79 -8.24 16.00
C VAL A 41 11.72 -6.75 15.65
N PHE A 42 10.54 -6.23 15.28
CA PHE A 42 10.35 -4.81 14.96
C PHE A 42 10.59 -3.91 16.16
N THR A 43 9.92 -4.19 17.28
CA THR A 43 10.01 -3.37 18.50
C THR A 43 11.41 -3.41 19.11
N SER A 44 12.09 -4.55 19.03
CA SER A 44 13.50 -4.65 19.41
C SER A 44 14.36 -3.73 18.54
N ALA A 45 14.21 -3.79 17.21
CA ALA A 45 14.96 -2.94 16.28
C ALA A 45 14.70 -1.44 16.51
N SER A 46 13.46 -1.06 16.85
CA SER A 46 13.12 0.29 17.30
C SER A 46 13.88 0.68 18.57
N SER A 47 14.05 -0.24 19.53
CA SER A 47 14.83 0.01 20.74
C SER A 47 16.34 0.16 20.49
N TYR A 48 16.91 -0.55 19.50
CA TYR A 48 18.27 -0.27 19.04
C TYR A 48 18.36 1.13 18.43
N THR A 49 17.40 1.47 17.57
CA THR A 49 17.36 2.78 16.91
C THR A 49 17.21 3.93 17.91
N SER A 50 16.40 3.76 18.97
CA SER A 50 16.25 4.78 20.02
C SER A 50 17.53 5.04 20.81
N ARG A 51 18.55 4.18 20.68
CA ARG A 51 19.88 4.31 21.29
C ARG A 51 20.95 4.70 20.25
N SER A 52 20.52 5.22 19.10
CA SER A 52 21.41 5.58 17.97
C SER A 52 22.22 4.40 17.44
N LEU A 53 21.71 3.17 17.57
CA LEU A 53 22.28 1.98 16.94
C LEU A 53 21.48 1.64 15.68
N SER A 54 22.15 1.02 14.70
CA SER A 54 21.47 0.55 13.50
C SER A 54 20.40 -0.50 13.86
N PRO A 55 19.17 -0.45 13.29
CA PRO A 55 18.16 -1.48 13.51
C PRO A 55 18.62 -2.87 13.07
N TYR A 56 19.57 -2.94 12.13
CA TYR A 56 20.18 -4.19 11.66
C TYR A 56 21.10 -4.87 12.68
N THR A 57 21.42 -4.20 13.80
CA THR A 57 22.08 -4.85 14.94
C THR A 57 21.17 -5.86 15.63
N ARG A 58 19.85 -5.74 15.48
CA ARG A 58 18.90 -6.77 15.91
C ARG A 58 19.00 -7.98 14.98
N GLU A 59 19.39 -9.12 15.52
CA GLU A 59 19.40 -10.37 14.76
C GLU A 59 18.05 -10.62 14.08
N THR A 60 18.06 -11.19 12.87
CA THR A 60 16.88 -11.50 12.05
C THR A 60 16.03 -10.31 11.60
N TYR A 61 16.43 -9.06 11.90
CA TYR A 61 15.76 -7.88 11.35
C TYR A 61 16.07 -7.73 9.85
N ARG A 62 15.05 -7.96 9.02
CA ARG A 62 15.15 -8.00 7.55
C ARG A 62 14.33 -6.92 6.83
N TYR A 63 13.83 -5.96 7.60
CA TYR A 63 12.96 -4.89 7.12
C TYR A 63 13.77 -3.61 6.95
N THR A 64 13.24 -2.62 6.24
CA THR A 64 13.93 -1.34 6.11
C THR A 64 13.81 -0.52 7.40
N PRO A 65 14.82 0.32 7.75
CA PRO A 65 14.83 1.14 8.94
C PRO A 65 13.56 1.96 9.15
N LEU A 66 12.86 2.31 8.06
CA LEU A 66 11.57 2.98 8.10
C LEU A 66 10.56 2.33 9.05
N LEU A 67 10.49 1.00 9.06
CA LEU A 67 9.56 0.28 9.95
C LEU A 67 10.00 0.39 11.41
N ALA A 68 11.31 0.31 11.70
CA ALA A 68 11.82 0.52 13.05
C ALA A 68 11.59 1.97 13.52
N TRP A 69 11.78 2.95 12.63
CA TRP A 69 11.55 4.36 12.92
C TRP A 69 10.08 4.70 13.18
N LEU A 70 9.18 4.16 12.37
CA LEU A 70 7.73 4.28 12.58
C LEU A 70 7.31 3.76 13.96
N LEU A 71 8.00 2.74 14.46
CA LEU A 71 7.71 2.09 15.72
C LEU A 71 8.55 2.61 16.91
N LEU A 72 9.30 3.70 16.75
CA LEU A 72 10.00 4.34 17.88
C LEU A 72 9.11 4.62 19.10
N PRO A 73 7.83 5.01 18.97
CA PRO A 73 6.98 5.18 20.13
C PRO A 73 6.84 3.92 21.00
N THR A 74 7.11 2.73 20.47
CA THR A 74 7.09 1.48 21.26
C THR A 74 8.17 1.40 22.33
N THR A 75 9.17 2.28 22.28
CA THR A 75 10.26 2.36 23.26
C THR A 75 9.96 3.34 24.41
N PHE A 76 8.82 4.03 24.38
CA PHE A 76 8.47 5.05 25.37
C PHE A 76 8.01 4.45 26.70
N SER A 77 8.12 5.25 27.76
CA SER A 77 7.65 4.88 29.10
C SER A 77 6.20 5.34 29.33
N PRO A 78 5.33 4.51 29.94
CA PRO A 78 5.61 3.15 30.40
C PRO A 78 5.48 2.09 29.29
N GLN A 79 6.44 1.17 29.24
CA GLN A 79 6.59 0.23 28.14
C GLN A 79 5.38 -0.73 27.98
N TYR A 80 4.68 -1.08 29.06
CA TYR A 80 3.51 -1.97 28.99
C TYR A 80 2.33 -1.38 28.20
N ILE A 81 2.28 -0.05 28.02
CA ILE A 81 1.30 0.62 27.16
C ILE A 81 1.86 0.77 25.76
N TRP A 82 3.04 1.38 25.66
CA TRP A 82 3.65 1.79 24.40
C TRP A 82 4.09 0.62 23.53
N PHE A 83 4.43 -0.53 24.12
CA PHE A 83 4.74 -1.76 23.37
C PHE A 83 3.65 -2.11 22.35
N HIS A 84 2.39 -1.73 22.60
CA HIS A 84 1.27 -2.04 21.71
C HIS A 84 1.02 -1.00 20.60
N PHE A 85 1.76 0.11 20.56
CA PHE A 85 1.57 1.19 19.59
C PHE A 85 1.53 0.69 18.14
N GLY A 86 2.48 -0.16 17.74
CA GLY A 86 2.54 -0.70 16.39
C GLY A 86 1.31 -1.53 16.01
N LYS A 87 0.79 -2.36 16.93
CA LYS A 87 -0.45 -3.12 16.71
C LYS A 87 -1.64 -2.21 16.39
N ILE A 88 -1.73 -1.08 17.10
CA ILE A 88 -2.80 -0.08 16.87
C ILE A 88 -2.64 0.57 15.49
N VAL A 89 -1.41 0.96 15.12
CA VAL A 89 -1.12 1.53 13.79
C VAL A 89 -1.46 0.52 12.68
N PHE A 90 -1.05 -0.74 12.82
CA PHE A 90 -1.30 -1.76 11.80
C PHE A 90 -2.80 -2.06 11.65
N ALA A 91 -3.53 -2.15 12.78
CA ALA A 91 -4.99 -2.32 12.76
C ALA A 91 -5.71 -1.10 12.15
N ALA A 92 -5.21 0.11 12.38
CA ALA A 92 -5.74 1.32 11.75
C ALA A 92 -5.49 1.33 10.23
N CYS A 93 -4.32 0.88 9.77
CA CYS A 93 -4.02 0.75 8.35
C CYS A 93 -4.97 -0.23 7.65
N ASP A 94 -5.36 -1.34 8.29
CA ASP A 94 -6.35 -2.26 7.73
C ASP A 94 -7.72 -1.60 7.52
N ILE A 95 -8.16 -0.79 8.49
CA ILE A 95 -9.42 -0.04 8.39
C ILE A 95 -9.33 0.97 7.25
N LEU A 96 -8.21 1.69 7.16
CA LEU A 96 -7.96 2.65 6.08
C LEU A 96 -7.91 1.98 4.70
N ALA A 97 -7.31 0.79 4.59
CA ALA A 97 -7.33 0.00 3.35
C ALA A 97 -8.77 -0.36 2.94
N GLY A 98 -9.61 -0.77 3.89
CA GLY A 98 -11.03 -1.01 3.65
C GLY A 98 -11.82 0.24 3.23
N TYR A 99 -11.46 1.40 3.76
CA TYR A 99 -12.02 2.69 3.33
C TYR A 99 -11.61 3.06 1.90
N LEU A 100 -10.34 2.90 1.54
CA LEU A 100 -9.88 3.14 0.18
C LEU A 100 -10.53 2.16 -0.82
N LEU A 101 -10.71 0.89 -0.45
CA LEU A 101 -11.47 -0.07 -1.23
C LEU A 101 -12.89 0.43 -1.50
N LEU A 102 -13.59 0.92 -0.47
CA LEU A 102 -14.93 1.47 -0.62
C LEU A 102 -14.95 2.67 -1.58
N LEU A 103 -13.97 3.58 -1.48
CA LEU A 103 -13.83 4.72 -2.38
C LEU A 103 -13.59 4.30 -3.83
N ILE A 104 -12.72 3.32 -4.06
CA ILE A 104 -12.45 2.78 -5.41
C ILE A 104 -13.72 2.20 -6.01
N LEU A 105 -14.44 1.35 -5.26
CA LEU A 105 -15.65 0.70 -5.74
C LEU A 105 -16.75 1.72 -6.09
N LYS A 106 -16.99 2.70 -5.21
CA LYS A 106 -17.95 3.79 -5.46
C LYS A 106 -17.51 4.66 -6.65
N GLY A 107 -16.22 4.98 -6.75
CA GLY A 107 -15.65 5.74 -7.87
C GLY A 107 -15.80 5.05 -9.23
N LYS A 108 -16.00 3.72 -9.25
CA LYS A 108 -16.34 2.93 -10.45
C LYS A 108 -17.84 2.82 -10.71
N GLY A 109 -18.68 3.62 -10.03
CA GLY A 109 -20.14 3.64 -10.22
C GLY A 109 -20.88 2.52 -9.49
N MET A 110 -20.23 1.79 -8.58
CA MET A 110 -20.90 0.76 -7.80
C MET A 110 -21.83 1.40 -6.75
N ASP A 111 -23.07 0.89 -6.67
CA ASP A 111 -24.00 1.25 -5.61
C ASP A 111 -23.38 1.12 -4.20
N SER A 112 -23.72 2.04 -3.30
CA SER A 112 -23.15 2.11 -1.96
C SER A 112 -23.40 0.84 -1.14
N GLY A 113 -24.56 0.19 -1.30
CA GLY A 113 -24.88 -1.06 -0.62
C GLY A 113 -24.02 -2.22 -1.12
N ARG A 114 -23.81 -2.32 -2.43
CA ARG A 114 -22.92 -3.35 -3.03
C ARG A 114 -21.46 -3.11 -2.68
N ALA A 115 -20.98 -1.86 -2.80
CA ALA A 115 -19.62 -1.49 -2.45
C ALA A 115 -19.32 -1.78 -0.96
N GLY A 116 -20.27 -1.50 -0.08
CA GLY A 116 -20.17 -1.82 1.35
C GLY A 116 -20.04 -3.33 1.61
N LYS A 117 -20.78 -4.18 0.89
CA LYS A 117 -20.68 -5.64 1.02
C LYS A 117 -19.31 -6.17 0.58
N TYR A 118 -18.75 -5.67 -0.52
CA TYR A 118 -17.41 -6.06 -0.95
C TYR A 118 -16.33 -5.55 0.01
N ALA A 119 -16.43 -4.31 0.50
CA ALA A 119 -15.53 -3.79 1.52
C ALA A 119 -15.61 -4.59 2.83
N ALA A 120 -16.80 -5.12 3.18
CA ALA A 120 -17.00 -5.96 4.36
C ALA A 120 -16.18 -7.27 4.31
N ILE A 121 -15.92 -7.83 3.13
CA ILE A 121 -15.07 -9.02 2.96
C ILE A 121 -13.64 -8.75 3.48
N TRP A 122 -13.16 -7.51 3.44
CA TRP A 122 -11.88 -7.13 4.04
C TRP A 122 -12.05 -6.71 5.51
N LEU A 123 -12.99 -5.79 5.76
CA LEU A 123 -13.14 -5.11 7.04
C LEU A 123 -13.61 -6.04 8.17
N LEU A 124 -14.48 -7.01 7.88
CA LEU A 124 -15.04 -7.95 8.85
C LEU A 124 -14.40 -9.34 8.79
N ASN A 125 -13.33 -9.51 8.02
CA ASN A 125 -12.63 -10.77 7.95
C ASN A 125 -11.82 -11.01 9.24
N PRO A 126 -12.13 -12.06 10.01
CA PRO A 126 -11.45 -12.33 11.27
C PRO A 126 -9.97 -12.65 11.08
N MET A 127 -9.57 -13.22 9.94
CA MET A 127 -8.17 -13.51 9.62
C MET A 127 -7.37 -12.22 9.41
N VAL A 128 -7.90 -11.27 8.62
CA VAL A 128 -7.29 -9.95 8.41
C VAL A 128 -7.18 -9.19 9.74
N ALA A 129 -8.29 -9.12 10.49
CA ALA A 129 -8.31 -8.44 11.78
C ALA A 129 -7.37 -9.10 12.80
N THR A 130 -7.22 -10.42 12.77
CA THR A 130 -6.26 -11.14 13.61
C THR A 130 -4.82 -10.81 13.20
N ILE A 131 -4.46 -10.84 11.92
CA ILE A 131 -3.09 -10.55 11.46
C ILE A 131 -2.62 -9.17 11.93
N SER A 132 -3.45 -8.13 11.77
CA SER A 132 -3.05 -6.78 12.19
C SER A 132 -2.98 -6.61 13.70
N THR A 133 -3.97 -7.14 14.43
CA THR A 133 -3.99 -7.04 15.91
C THR A 133 -2.92 -7.90 16.59
N ARG A 134 -2.43 -8.96 15.93
CA ARG A 134 -1.25 -9.73 16.36
C ARG A 134 0.05 -8.92 16.26
N GLY A 135 0.08 -7.84 15.49
CA GLY A 135 1.27 -7.00 15.30
C GLY A 135 2.00 -7.23 13.97
N SER A 136 1.34 -7.80 12.96
CA SER A 136 1.92 -7.90 11.63
C SER A 136 1.83 -6.57 10.88
N SER A 137 2.91 -6.15 10.22
CA SER A 137 2.96 -4.90 9.47
C SER A 137 2.27 -4.96 8.10
N GLU A 138 1.62 -6.09 7.75
CA GLU A 138 0.96 -6.27 6.44
C GLU A 138 -0.14 -5.25 6.17
N GLY A 139 -0.80 -4.73 7.22
CA GLY A 139 -1.81 -3.67 7.06
C GLY A 139 -1.24 -2.39 6.42
N ILE A 140 0.02 -2.04 6.72
CA ILE A 140 0.71 -0.91 6.08
C ILE A 140 0.89 -1.19 4.58
N LEU A 141 1.32 -2.41 4.23
CA LEU A 141 1.48 -2.78 2.82
C LEU A 141 0.13 -2.75 2.09
N GLY A 142 -0.92 -3.27 2.73
CA GLY A 142 -2.29 -3.27 2.20
C GLY A 142 -2.78 -1.85 1.88
N VAL A 143 -2.62 -0.91 2.81
CA VAL A 143 -3.05 0.48 2.57
C VAL A 143 -2.21 1.17 1.48
N LEU A 144 -0.91 0.88 1.39
CA LEU A 144 -0.06 1.44 0.34
C LEU A 144 -0.44 0.91 -1.06
N VAL A 145 -0.71 -0.40 -1.18
CA VAL A 145 -1.10 -1.01 -2.46
C VAL A 145 -2.49 -0.57 -2.91
N ILE A 146 -3.47 -0.55 -2.01
CA ILE A 146 -4.81 -0.06 -2.34
C ILE A 146 -4.80 1.46 -2.57
N GLY A 147 -4.00 2.21 -1.82
CA GLY A 147 -3.77 3.63 -2.03
C GLY A 147 -3.11 3.93 -3.37
N LEU A 148 -2.14 3.11 -3.79
CA LEU A 148 -1.52 3.17 -5.10
C LEU A 148 -2.56 3.00 -6.21
N LEU A 149 -3.39 1.94 -6.11
CA LEU A 149 -4.47 1.70 -7.05
C LEU A 149 -5.45 2.89 -7.08
N TRP A 150 -5.86 3.39 -5.92
CA TRP A 150 -6.73 4.56 -5.83
C TRP A 150 -6.10 5.79 -6.51
N ALA A 151 -4.82 6.08 -6.24
CA ALA A 151 -4.12 7.23 -6.81
C ALA A 151 -4.02 7.14 -8.34
N VAL A 152 -3.71 5.96 -8.89
CA VAL A 152 -3.70 5.69 -10.33
C VAL A 152 -5.08 5.92 -10.94
N LEU A 153 -6.13 5.38 -10.32
CA LEU A 153 -7.51 5.53 -10.79
C LEU A 153 -8.02 6.97 -10.73
N GLN A 154 -7.52 7.77 -9.78
CA GLN A 154 -7.84 9.19 -9.64
C GLN A 154 -6.89 10.11 -10.45
N ARG A 155 -6.04 9.55 -11.33
CA ARG A 155 -5.05 10.29 -12.14
C ARG A 155 -4.05 11.11 -11.32
N ARG A 156 -3.83 10.76 -10.06
CA ARG A 156 -2.84 11.38 -9.18
C ARG A 156 -1.48 10.69 -9.35
N ILE A 157 -0.88 10.81 -10.53
CA ILE A 157 0.28 10.03 -10.95
C ILE A 157 1.51 10.26 -10.06
N ALA A 158 1.77 11.50 -9.63
CA ALA A 158 2.87 11.80 -8.72
C ALA A 158 2.72 11.08 -7.37
N LEU A 159 1.49 11.09 -6.80
CA LEU A 159 1.16 10.36 -5.58
C LEU A 159 1.27 8.84 -5.79
N ALA A 160 0.83 8.33 -6.94
CA ALA A 160 1.00 6.92 -7.27
C ALA A 160 2.48 6.52 -7.27
N GLY A 161 3.36 7.31 -7.87
CA GLY A 161 4.79 7.02 -7.85
C GLY A 161 5.38 7.12 -6.44
N LEU A 162 4.98 8.10 -5.63
CA LEU A 162 5.37 8.18 -4.21
C LEU A 162 4.96 6.92 -3.44
N LEU A 163 3.70 6.49 -3.56
CA LEU A 163 3.18 5.29 -2.87
C LEU A 163 3.86 4.01 -3.38
N LEU A 164 4.16 3.92 -4.67
CA LEU A 164 4.91 2.79 -5.25
C LEU A 164 6.34 2.75 -4.69
N GLY A 165 7.06 3.88 -4.71
CA GLY A 165 8.42 3.97 -4.16
C GLY A 165 8.47 3.63 -2.67
N LEU A 166 7.54 4.18 -1.89
CA LEU A 166 7.38 3.88 -0.47
C LEU A 166 7.03 2.41 -0.21
N GLY A 167 6.12 1.84 -1.02
CA GLY A 167 5.71 0.45 -0.94
C GLY A 167 6.86 -0.51 -1.21
N VAL A 168 7.61 -0.29 -2.30
CA VAL A 168 8.81 -1.08 -2.66
C VAL A 168 9.90 -0.96 -1.60
N HIS A 169 10.05 0.24 -1.01
CA HIS A 169 11.00 0.45 0.07
C HIS A 169 10.60 -0.29 1.36
N LEU A 170 9.32 -0.43 1.66
CA LEU A 170 8.88 -1.21 2.84
C LEU A 170 9.00 -2.71 2.62
N LYS A 171 8.60 -3.20 1.44
CA LYS A 171 8.79 -4.58 0.99
C LYS A 171 8.95 -4.59 -0.51
N ILE A 172 9.78 -5.45 -1.07
CA ILE A 172 10.08 -5.43 -2.52
C ILE A 172 8.86 -5.74 -3.41
N TYR A 173 7.89 -6.54 -2.92
CA TYR A 173 6.81 -7.10 -3.74
C TYR A 173 5.94 -6.09 -4.52
N PRO A 174 5.56 -4.90 -4.02
CA PRO A 174 4.76 -3.93 -4.78
C PRO A 174 5.38 -3.48 -6.10
N VAL A 175 6.67 -3.75 -6.35
CA VAL A 175 7.34 -3.47 -7.62
C VAL A 175 6.61 -4.09 -8.80
N VAL A 176 5.97 -5.25 -8.60
CA VAL A 176 5.20 -5.95 -9.63
C VAL A 176 4.02 -5.12 -10.16
N TYR A 177 3.42 -4.28 -9.31
CA TYR A 177 2.34 -3.40 -9.72
C TYR A 177 2.83 -2.25 -10.61
N GLY A 178 4.10 -1.85 -10.48
CA GLY A 178 4.70 -0.83 -11.33
C GLY A 178 4.59 -1.18 -12.82
N VAL A 179 4.85 -2.45 -13.17
CA VAL A 179 4.74 -2.94 -14.55
C VAL A 179 3.30 -2.81 -15.07
N SER A 180 2.32 -3.27 -14.29
CA SER A 180 0.90 -3.19 -14.65
C SER A 180 0.44 -1.74 -14.80
N ILE A 181 0.91 -0.83 -13.95
CA ILE A 181 0.55 0.59 -14.00
C ILE A 181 1.19 1.25 -15.22
N LEU A 182 2.45 0.97 -15.55
CA LEU A 182 3.09 1.52 -16.74
C LEU A 182 2.31 1.14 -18.01
N TRP A 183 1.86 -0.11 -18.10
CA TRP A 183 1.03 -0.56 -19.21
C TRP A 183 -0.36 0.10 -19.19
N PHE A 184 -0.96 0.27 -18.02
CA PHE A 184 -2.24 0.95 -17.87
C PHE A 184 -2.21 2.42 -18.30
N LEU A 185 -1.09 3.12 -18.07
CA LEU A 185 -0.89 4.53 -18.45
C LEU A 185 -0.61 4.75 -19.96
N ASP A 186 -0.98 3.78 -20.81
CA ASP A 186 -0.96 3.97 -22.25
C ASP A 186 -2.05 4.95 -22.70
N GLN A 187 -1.73 5.82 -23.66
CA GLN A 187 -2.63 6.87 -24.13
C GLN A 187 -3.92 6.30 -24.73
N GLU A 188 -3.87 5.12 -25.35
CA GLU A 188 -5.04 4.43 -25.92
C GLU A 188 -5.98 3.89 -24.82
N THR A 189 -5.43 3.35 -23.73
CA THR A 189 -6.21 2.84 -22.58
C THR A 189 -6.84 3.99 -21.79
N ILE A 190 -6.15 5.12 -21.73
CA ILE A 190 -6.56 6.35 -21.04
C ILE A 190 -7.80 6.98 -21.69
N GLY A 191 -7.86 7.02 -23.02
CA GLY A 191 -9.01 7.55 -23.77
C GLY A 191 -10.27 6.70 -23.64
N GLY A 192 -10.12 5.38 -23.47
CA GLY A 192 -11.25 4.45 -23.31
C GLY A 192 -11.98 4.55 -21.97
N PHE A 193 -11.33 5.04 -20.91
CA PHE A 193 -11.93 5.20 -19.57
C PHE A 193 -12.67 6.54 -19.38
N GLU A 194 -12.35 7.57 -20.15
CA GLU A 194 -12.97 8.90 -20.03
C GLU A 194 -14.28 9.07 -20.82
N GLY A 195 -14.61 8.13 -21.70
CA GLY A 195 -15.96 8.10 -22.28
C GLY A 195 -16.04 7.40 -23.61
N SER A 196 -17.10 6.60 -23.73
CA SER A 196 -17.80 6.37 -24.98
C SER A 196 -18.21 7.73 -25.58
N LYS A 197 -17.32 8.34 -26.36
CA LYS A 197 -17.65 9.37 -27.35
C LYS A 197 -17.14 8.85 -28.68
N ALA A 198 -18.06 8.91 -29.65
CA ALA A 198 -18.02 8.30 -30.98
C ALA A 198 -16.63 8.26 -31.65
N PRO A 199 -16.36 7.24 -32.48
CA PRO A 199 -15.08 7.11 -33.15
C PRO A 199 -14.85 8.33 -34.04
N ARG A 200 -13.85 9.14 -33.69
CA ARG A 200 -13.33 10.18 -34.59
C ARG A 200 -12.70 9.44 -35.77
N LYS A 201 -13.40 9.41 -36.90
CA LYS A 201 -12.88 8.94 -38.19
C LYS A 201 -11.68 9.81 -38.57
N GLU A 202 -10.50 9.42 -38.14
CA GLU A 202 -9.26 9.92 -38.71
C GLU A 202 -8.91 9.03 -39.89
N LYS A 203 -9.02 9.60 -41.11
CA LYS A 203 -8.58 8.95 -42.35
C LYS A 203 -7.07 8.76 -42.25
N ARG A 204 -6.65 7.55 -41.88
CA ARG A 204 -5.26 7.12 -41.99
C ARG A 204 -4.99 6.77 -43.46
N THR A 205 -4.45 7.72 -44.21
CA THR A 205 -3.84 7.48 -45.52
C THR A 205 -2.69 6.50 -45.32
N VAL A 206 -2.91 5.26 -45.73
CA VAL A 206 -1.89 4.22 -45.76
C VAL A 206 -0.92 4.56 -46.88
N ASN A 207 0.17 5.25 -46.56
CA ASN A 207 1.34 5.25 -47.41
C ASN A 207 2.24 4.10 -46.94
N ARG A 208 2.19 2.99 -47.68
CA ARG A 208 3.15 1.88 -47.58
C ARG A 208 4.51 2.37 -48.07
N GLY A 209 5.28 2.97 -47.15
CA GLY A 209 6.70 3.23 -47.32
C GLY A 209 7.49 2.13 -46.63
N VAL A 210 8.06 1.23 -47.42
CA VAL A 210 9.03 0.23 -46.99
C VAL A 210 10.30 0.96 -46.54
N GLY A 211 10.66 0.88 -45.26
CA GLY A 211 11.90 1.48 -44.76
C GLY A 211 12.20 1.16 -43.30
N GLY A 212 13.25 0.35 -43.08
CA GLY A 212 14.15 0.45 -41.92
C GLY A 212 13.64 -0.05 -40.57
N GLY A 213 13.96 -1.31 -40.22
CA GLY A 213 13.63 -1.95 -38.93
C GLY A 213 14.23 -1.31 -37.66
N ASN A 214 14.88 -0.15 -37.73
CA ASN A 214 15.36 0.61 -36.57
C ASN A 214 14.46 1.82 -36.24
N ASP A 215 13.87 2.47 -37.25
CA ASP A 215 13.01 3.65 -37.05
C ASP A 215 11.65 3.26 -36.46
N ASP A 216 11.18 2.04 -36.76
CA ASP A 216 9.98 1.45 -36.17
C ASP A 216 10.18 1.07 -34.69
N VAL A 217 11.38 0.62 -34.31
CA VAL A 217 11.70 0.27 -32.91
C VAL A 217 11.91 1.54 -32.09
N TRP A 218 12.63 2.53 -32.61
CA TRP A 218 12.83 3.81 -31.93
C TRP A 218 11.54 4.61 -31.83
N GLY A 219 10.68 4.56 -32.86
CA GLY A 219 9.32 5.12 -32.83
C GLY A 219 8.43 4.47 -31.78
N LYS A 220 8.50 3.14 -31.61
CA LYS A 220 7.78 2.42 -30.54
C LYS A 220 8.30 2.74 -29.15
N ILE A 221 9.62 2.87 -28.98
CA ILE A 221 10.25 3.24 -27.70
C ILE A 221 9.89 4.68 -27.32
N THR A 222 10.00 5.63 -28.25
CA THR A 222 9.64 7.02 -28.00
C THR A 222 8.15 7.20 -27.77
N GLY A 223 7.29 6.44 -28.47
CA GLY A 223 5.85 6.38 -28.21
C GLY A 223 5.50 5.78 -26.85
N PHE A 224 6.32 4.87 -26.33
CA PHE A 224 6.14 4.30 -24.98
C PHE A 224 6.47 5.30 -23.87
N VAL A 225 7.32 6.31 -24.13
CA VAL A 225 7.70 7.33 -23.15
C VAL A 225 6.64 8.44 -23.11
N ASN A 226 5.64 8.26 -22.25
CA ASN A 226 4.61 9.27 -21.94
C ASN A 226 5.00 10.09 -20.69
N LYS A 227 4.61 11.37 -20.63
CA LYS A 227 4.74 12.24 -19.45
C LYS A 227 4.24 11.58 -18.17
N GLU A 228 3.09 10.89 -18.20
CA GLU A 228 2.56 10.21 -17.00
C GLU A 228 3.48 9.06 -16.54
N ARG A 229 4.01 8.26 -17.49
CA ARG A 229 4.95 7.18 -17.19
C ARG A 229 6.26 7.75 -16.62
N VAL A 230 6.79 8.83 -17.19
CA VAL A 230 7.99 9.52 -16.69
C VAL A 230 7.77 10.06 -15.28
N VAL A 231 6.62 10.68 -15.00
CA VAL A 231 6.30 11.17 -13.65
C VAL A 231 6.21 10.01 -12.65
N LEU A 232 5.54 8.91 -13.00
CA LEU A 232 5.42 7.74 -12.13
C LEU A 232 6.79 7.15 -11.78
N VAL A 233 7.64 6.91 -12.79
CA VAL A 233 8.99 6.37 -12.62
C VAL A 233 9.87 7.36 -11.85
N GLY A 234 9.82 8.64 -12.22
CA GLY A 234 10.60 9.69 -11.57
C GLY A 234 10.27 9.83 -10.10
N THR A 235 8.99 9.96 -9.72
CA THR A 235 8.63 10.13 -8.30
C THR A 235 8.83 8.86 -7.48
N SER A 236 8.62 7.66 -8.06
CA SER A 236 8.93 6.40 -7.37
C SER A 236 10.43 6.21 -7.14
N LEU A 237 11.27 6.50 -8.13
CA LEU A 237 12.72 6.44 -8.01
C LEU A 237 13.25 7.45 -7.00
N VAL A 238 12.79 8.70 -7.07
CA VAL A 238 13.18 9.75 -6.11
C VAL A 238 12.78 9.36 -4.69
N THR A 239 11.58 8.82 -4.49
CA THR A 239 11.12 8.36 -3.17
C THR A 239 11.99 7.23 -2.65
N PHE A 240 12.23 6.20 -3.47
CA PHE A 240 13.03 5.04 -3.09
C PHE A 240 14.50 5.41 -2.81
N MET A 241 15.14 6.16 -3.71
CA MET A 241 16.53 6.58 -3.56
C MET A 241 16.69 7.60 -2.41
N GLY A 242 15.74 8.52 -2.24
CA GLY A 242 15.75 9.48 -1.14
C GLY A 242 15.69 8.78 0.22
N LEU A 243 14.82 7.78 0.37
CA LEU A 243 14.74 6.98 1.60
C LEU A 243 16.02 6.17 1.83
N ASN A 244 16.60 5.55 0.80
CA ASN A 244 17.87 4.83 0.94
C ASN A 244 19.02 5.74 1.36
N THR A 245 19.17 6.90 0.72
CA THR A 245 20.21 7.88 1.09
C THR A 245 20.02 8.35 2.52
N LEU A 246 18.79 8.69 2.90
CA LEU A 246 18.48 9.14 4.25
C LEU A 246 18.79 8.08 5.31
N MET A 247 18.54 6.79 5.00
CA MET A 247 18.87 5.68 5.90
C MET A 247 20.36 5.30 5.91
N TYR A 248 21.09 5.58 4.84
CA TYR A 248 22.54 5.38 4.80
C TYR A 248 23.30 6.48 5.56
N CYS A 249 22.74 7.69 5.60
CA CYS A 249 23.33 8.84 6.28
C CYS A 249 23.05 8.93 7.78
N MET A 250 22.09 8.16 8.31
CA MET A 250 21.71 8.12 9.73
C MET A 250 22.18 6.84 10.41
#